data_AF-A0A0B5N7V1-F1
#
_entry.id   AF-A0A0B5N7V1-F1
#
_cell.length_a   1.000
_cell.length_b   1.000
_cell.length_c   1.000
_cell.angle_alpha   90.00
_cell.angle_beta   90.00
_cell.angle_gamma   90.00
#
_symmetry.space_group_name_H-M   'P 1'
#
loop_
_entity.id
_entity.type
_entity.pdbx_description
1 polymer ?
#
loop_
_entity_poly.entity_id
_entity_poly.type
_entity_poly.pdbx_seq_one_letter_code
_entity_poly.pdbx_strand_id
1 'polypeptide(L)'
;MYNGVMEEIYLTETSEINERHRSRYIVRFVSQNYYLAEFDTREQLSAWCKLMGVSMMELPKNTAMFPDTVKVYELSKSVQQFSFGDLSQIPQGAIKHKGMSNGSIVDCYVYVTPIAFGIFRPNPNFKNVYVPLPLEEHMQYIRDKKKFLI
;
A
#
# COMPACT_ATOMS: atom_id res chain seq x y z
N MET A 1 -4.21 -22.08 -7.01
CA MET A 1 -3.57 -20.89 -7.61
C MET A 1 -4.29 -19.65 -7.10
N TYR A 2 -3.55 -18.66 -6.63
CA TYR A 2 -4.13 -17.41 -6.14
C TYR A 2 -4.47 -16.52 -7.35
N ASN A 3 -5.75 -16.50 -7.76
CA ASN A 3 -6.22 -15.72 -8.92
C ASN A 3 -6.45 -14.25 -8.54
N GLY A 4 -5.38 -13.56 -8.16
CA GLY A 4 -5.40 -12.12 -7.93
C GLY A 4 -5.24 -11.40 -9.26
N VAL A 5 -6.12 -10.44 -9.56
CA VAL A 5 -5.94 -9.57 -10.71
C VAL A 5 -4.66 -8.78 -10.48
N MET A 6 -3.77 -8.78 -11.48
CA MET A 6 -2.56 -7.98 -11.45
C MET A 6 -2.91 -6.55 -11.84
N GLU A 7 -2.54 -5.61 -10.98
CA GLU A 7 -2.88 -4.20 -11.14
C GLU A 7 -1.62 -3.36 -11.19
N GLU A 8 -1.53 -2.49 -12.19
CA GLU A 8 -0.44 -1.52 -12.29
C GLU A 8 -0.65 -0.37 -11.30
N ILE A 9 0.46 0.09 -10.74
CA ILE A 9 0.49 1.16 -9.75
C ILE A 9 1.55 2.19 -10.09
N TYR A 10 1.31 3.42 -9.69
CA TYR A 10 2.25 4.53 -9.82
C TYR A 10 2.22 5.38 -8.55
N LEU A 11 3.23 6.22 -8.35
CA LEU A 11 3.31 7.12 -7.21
C LEU A 11 3.18 8.58 -7.67
N THR A 12 2.41 9.37 -6.93
CA THR A 12 2.44 10.83 -7.02
C THR A 12 3.08 11.45 -5.79
N GLU A 13 3.92 12.46 -6.00
CA GLU A 13 4.50 13.31 -4.94
C GLU A 13 4.09 14.78 -5.17
N THR A 14 3.67 15.47 -4.12
CA THR A 14 3.47 16.92 -4.15
C THR A 14 3.85 17.58 -2.82
N SER A 15 4.26 18.85 -2.87
CA SER A 15 4.38 19.68 -1.67
C SER A 15 3.07 20.38 -1.28
N GLU A 16 2.06 20.36 -2.16
CA GLU A 16 0.78 21.07 -1.97
C GLU A 16 -0.32 20.12 -1.50
N ILE A 17 -0.47 20.00 -0.18
CA ILE A 17 -1.50 19.14 0.41
C ILE A 17 -2.87 19.81 0.29
N ASN A 18 -3.83 19.10 -0.31
CA ASN A 18 -5.21 19.52 -0.47
C ASN A 18 -6.16 18.31 -0.47
N GLU A 19 -7.46 18.52 -0.65
CA GLU A 19 -8.48 17.46 -0.62
C GLU A 19 -8.24 16.34 -1.65
N ARG A 20 -7.61 16.65 -2.79
CA ARG A 20 -7.31 15.69 -3.86
C ARG A 20 -5.96 14.98 -3.67
N HIS A 21 -5.09 15.57 -2.84
CA HIS A 21 -3.76 15.05 -2.52
C HIS A 21 -3.47 15.24 -1.02
N ARG A 22 -4.16 14.45 -0.19
CA ARG A 22 -4.20 14.62 1.27
C ARG A 22 -2.93 14.19 2.02
N SER A 23 -2.01 13.51 1.34
CA SER A 23 -0.73 13.04 1.86
C SER A 23 0.37 13.40 0.88
N ARG A 24 1.62 13.59 1.30
CA ARG A 24 2.71 14.01 0.39
C ARG A 24 2.99 13.00 -0.73
N TYR A 25 2.87 11.72 -0.42
CA TYR A 25 3.14 10.60 -1.30
C TYR A 25 1.89 9.71 -1.38
N ILE A 26 1.39 9.44 -2.59
CA ILE A 26 0.21 8.60 -2.78
C ILE A 26 0.51 7.55 -3.85
N VAL A 27 0.43 6.28 -3.48
CA VAL A 27 0.51 5.15 -4.41
C VAL A 27 -0.88 4.87 -4.94
N ARG A 28 -1.04 5.01 -6.26
CA ARG A 28 -2.31 4.96 -6.98
C ARG A 28 -2.34 3.74 -7.87
N PHE A 29 -3.52 3.19 -8.07
CA PHE A 29 -3.75 2.25 -9.15
C PHE A 29 -3.94 3.01 -10.47
N VAL A 30 -3.46 2.44 -11.57
CA VAL A 30 -3.68 3.02 -12.91
C VAL A 30 -5.15 2.94 -13.31
N SER A 31 -5.82 1.83 -12.97
CA SER A 31 -7.18 1.50 -13.43
C SER A 31 -8.29 1.79 -12.41
N GLN A 32 -7.97 2.35 -11.23
CA GLN A 32 -8.93 2.53 -10.13
C GLN A 32 -8.97 3.97 -9.63
N ASN A 33 -10.13 4.38 -9.11
CA ASN A 33 -10.33 5.72 -8.53
C ASN A 33 -9.96 5.82 -7.04
N TYR A 34 -9.36 4.78 -6.46
CA TYR A 34 -8.87 4.77 -5.09
C TYR A 34 -7.36 4.53 -5.05
N TYR A 35 -6.76 4.74 -3.87
CA TYR A 35 -5.31 4.66 -3.66
C TYR A 35 -4.96 3.41 -2.88
N LEU A 36 -3.78 2.86 -3.14
CA LEU A 36 -3.26 1.67 -2.45
C LEU A 36 -2.69 2.04 -1.08
N ALA A 37 -1.88 3.10 -1.03
CA ALA A 37 -1.17 3.53 0.18
C ALA A 37 -0.82 5.02 0.12
N GLU A 38 -0.64 5.61 1.29
CA GLU A 38 -0.34 7.03 1.45
C GLU A 38 0.70 7.27 2.55
N PHE A 39 1.60 8.21 2.30
CA PHE A 39 2.72 8.54 3.19
C PHE A 39 2.94 10.05 3.27
N ASP A 40 3.33 10.50 4.46
CA ASP A 40 3.62 11.91 4.73
C ASP A 40 5.11 12.22 4.57
N THR A 41 5.96 11.21 4.81
CA THR A 41 7.42 11.36 4.77
C THR A 41 8.07 10.41 3.77
N ARG A 42 9.26 10.80 3.30
CA ARG A 42 10.04 9.99 2.37
C ARG A 42 10.51 8.69 3.03
N GLU A 43 10.79 8.71 4.32
CA GLU A 43 11.21 7.55 5.10
C GLU A 43 10.11 6.47 5.15
N GLN A 44 8.85 6.87 5.38
CA GLN A 44 7.70 5.95 5.32
C GLN A 44 7.55 5.32 3.94
N LEU A 45 7.63 6.13 2.89
CA LEU A 45 7.59 5.66 1.50
C LEU A 45 8.73 4.68 1.23
N SER A 46 9.97 5.03 1.60
CA SER A 46 11.13 4.16 1.41
C SER A 46 11.01 2.83 2.13
N ALA A 47 10.46 2.82 3.35
CA ALA A 47 10.26 1.60 4.11
C ALA A 47 9.15 0.73 3.52
N TRP A 48 8.07 1.34 3.03
CA TRP A 48 7.06 0.64 2.25
C TRP A 48 7.63 0.07 0.95
N CYS A 49 8.45 0.84 0.21
CA CYS A 49 9.11 0.36 -1.00
C CYS A 49 9.99 -0.86 -0.72
N LYS A 50 10.75 -0.84 0.39
CA LYS A 50 11.57 -1.97 0.84
C LYS A 50 10.70 -3.19 1.17
N LEU A 51 9.60 -3.01 1.91
CA LEU A 51 8.67 -4.08 2.26
C LEU A 51 8.02 -4.74 1.04
N MET A 52 7.60 -3.93 0.06
CA MET A 52 6.95 -4.40 -1.17
C MET A 52 7.95 -4.82 -2.26
N GLY A 53 9.25 -4.63 -2.01
CA GLY A 53 10.32 -4.89 -2.97
C GLY A 53 10.25 -4.03 -4.23
N VAL A 54 9.67 -2.83 -4.17
CA VAL A 54 9.50 -1.93 -5.32
C VAL A 54 10.58 -0.86 -5.37
N SER A 55 10.98 -0.53 -6.59
CA SER A 55 11.82 0.64 -6.91
C SER A 55 10.98 1.65 -7.69
N MET A 56 11.45 2.90 -7.71
CA MET A 56 10.75 4.04 -8.31
C MET A 56 11.61 4.66 -9.39
N MET A 57 10.99 5.05 -10.51
CA MET A 57 11.62 5.85 -11.57
C MET A 57 10.78 7.10 -11.81
N GLU A 58 11.39 8.28 -11.67
CA GLU A 58 10.69 9.55 -11.97
C GLU A 58 10.38 9.61 -13.46
N LEU A 59 9.11 9.80 -13.80
CA LEU A 59 8.69 9.95 -15.19
C LEU A 59 8.90 11.40 -15.65
N PRO A 60 9.14 11.62 -16.96
CA PRO A 60 9.14 12.96 -17.52
C PRO A 60 7.83 13.69 -17.21
N LYS A 61 7.94 15.00 -17.02
CA LYS A 61 6.79 15.84 -16.67
C LYS A 61 5.70 15.75 -17.76
N ASN A 62 4.48 15.40 -17.36
CA ASN A 62 3.31 15.39 -18.24
C ASN A 62 2.21 16.30 -17.65
N THR A 63 2.24 17.56 -18.05
CA THR A 63 1.34 18.61 -17.56
C THR A 63 -0.10 18.49 -18.07
N ALA A 64 -0.35 17.63 -19.06
CA ALA A 64 -1.70 17.34 -19.53
C ALA A 64 -2.48 16.44 -18.54
N MET A 65 -1.77 15.64 -17.74
CA MET A 65 -2.37 14.68 -16.82
C MET A 65 -2.31 15.14 -15.36
N PHE A 66 -1.28 15.89 -14.98
CA PHE A 66 -1.08 16.36 -13.60
C PHE A 66 -0.66 17.83 -13.54
N PRO A 67 -1.03 18.57 -12.48
CA PRO A 67 -0.53 19.93 -12.24
C PRO A 67 0.99 19.98 -12.18
N ASP A 68 1.56 21.15 -12.44
CA ASP A 68 3.00 21.39 -12.42
C ASP A 68 3.68 21.07 -11.08
N THR A 69 2.91 21.03 -10.00
CA THR A 69 3.32 20.81 -8.61
C THR A 69 3.30 19.34 -8.20
N VAL A 70 2.95 18.44 -9.13
CA VAL A 70 2.90 16.99 -8.91
C VAL A 70 3.99 16.30 -9.74
N LYS A 71 4.82 15.53 -9.04
CA LYS A 71 5.75 14.58 -9.66
C LYS A 71 5.10 13.21 -9.75
N VAL A 72 5.46 12.46 -10.78
CA VAL A 72 4.94 11.11 -11.03
C VAL A 72 6.10 10.13 -11.14
N TYR A 73 5.95 8.98 -10.52
CA TYR A 73 6.93 7.90 -10.56
C TYR A 73 6.26 6.61 -11.03
N GLU A 74 6.92 5.92 -11.94
CA GLU A 74 6.62 4.52 -12.26
C GLU A 74 7.19 3.63 -11.15
N LEU A 75 6.45 2.58 -10.79
CA LEU A 75 6.87 1.58 -9.81
C LEU A 75 7.21 0.27 -10.53
N SER A 76 8.31 -0.37 -10.14
CA SER A 76 8.87 -1.53 -10.86
C SER A 76 8.08 -2.84 -10.76
N LYS A 77 6.97 -2.86 -10.02
CA LYS A 77 6.13 -4.05 -9.86
C LYS A 77 4.65 -3.68 -9.82
N SER A 78 3.84 -4.59 -10.35
CA SER A 78 2.39 -4.58 -10.15
C SER A 78 2.01 -5.16 -8.78
N VAL A 79 0.79 -4.89 -8.35
CA VAL A 79 0.22 -5.44 -7.11
C VAL A 79 -0.87 -6.47 -7.42
N GLN A 80 -0.99 -7.48 -6.58
CA GLN A 80 -2.14 -8.39 -6.53
C GLN A 80 -2.77 -8.31 -5.14
N GLN A 81 -4.10 -8.28 -5.08
CA GLN A 81 -4.82 -8.17 -3.81
C GLN A 81 -5.59 -9.45 -3.51
N PHE A 82 -5.42 -9.96 -2.30
CA PHE A 82 -6.01 -11.21 -1.84
C PHE A 82 -6.77 -11.00 -0.53
N SER A 83 -7.88 -11.72 -0.41
CA SER A 83 -8.65 -11.84 0.83
C SER A 83 -8.50 -13.27 1.34
N PHE A 84 -8.12 -13.46 2.60
CA PHE A 84 -7.95 -14.79 3.21
C PHE A 84 -8.84 -14.99 4.43
N GLY A 85 -9.38 -16.19 4.60
CA GLY A 85 -10.10 -16.63 5.79
C GLY A 85 -9.26 -17.53 6.71
N ASP A 86 -8.11 -18.02 6.23
CA ASP A 86 -7.22 -18.90 6.96
C ASP A 86 -5.74 -18.62 6.63
N LEU A 87 -4.83 -18.78 7.59
CA LEU A 87 -3.40 -18.51 7.42
C LEU A 87 -2.73 -19.48 6.43
N SER A 88 -3.28 -20.67 6.21
CA SER A 88 -2.79 -21.62 5.19
C SER A 88 -2.94 -21.10 3.75
N GLN A 89 -3.77 -20.07 3.54
CA GLN A 89 -3.93 -19.38 2.26
C GLN A 89 -2.86 -18.30 2.04
N ILE A 90 -1.90 -18.15 2.95
CA ILE A 90 -0.80 -17.21 2.81
C ILE A 90 0.42 -17.99 2.32
N PRO A 91 1.09 -17.55 1.25
CA PRO A 91 2.33 -18.18 0.79
C PRO A 91 3.40 -18.24 1.89
N GLN A 92 4.14 -19.34 1.93
CA GLN A 92 5.30 -19.46 2.81
C GLN A 92 6.32 -18.36 2.48
N GLY A 93 6.84 -17.68 3.51
CA GLY A 93 7.78 -16.57 3.35
C GLY A 93 7.12 -15.20 3.17
N ALA A 94 5.80 -15.10 3.21
CA ALA A 94 5.13 -13.81 3.28
C ALA A 94 5.49 -13.07 4.59
N ILE A 95 5.74 -11.77 4.49
CA ILE A 95 6.13 -10.91 5.60
C ILE A 95 4.87 -10.30 6.21
N LYS A 96 4.70 -10.51 7.51
CA LYS A 96 3.60 -9.91 8.29
C LYS A 96 3.85 -8.41 8.47
N HIS A 97 2.81 -7.59 8.28
CA HIS A 97 2.83 -6.16 8.57
C HIS A 97 1.44 -5.67 9.02
N LYS A 98 1.37 -4.46 9.58
CA LYS A 98 0.08 -3.81 9.86
C LYS A 98 -0.45 -3.12 8.60
N GLY A 99 -1.74 -3.27 8.32
CA GLY A 99 -2.37 -2.69 7.13
C GLY A 99 -3.86 -2.45 7.30
N MET A 100 -4.41 -1.59 6.45
CA MET A 100 -5.85 -1.31 6.42
C MET A 100 -6.61 -2.44 5.73
N SER A 101 -7.66 -2.96 6.36
CA SER A 101 -8.64 -3.88 5.79
C SER A 101 -10.05 -3.56 6.33
N ASN A 102 -10.99 -3.29 5.43
CA ASN A 102 -12.39 -3.00 5.77
C ASN A 102 -12.56 -1.94 6.88
N GLY A 103 -11.77 -0.86 6.83
CA GLY A 103 -11.84 0.25 7.78
C GLY A 103 -11.06 0.08 9.08
N SER A 104 -10.40 -1.07 9.31
CA SER A 104 -9.57 -1.31 10.50
C SER A 104 -8.12 -1.60 10.15
N ILE A 105 -7.20 -1.19 11.03
CA ILE A 105 -5.83 -1.69 11.02
C ILE A 105 -5.79 -3.11 11.58
N VAL A 106 -5.30 -4.05 10.78
CA VAL A 106 -5.20 -5.48 11.08
C VAL A 106 -3.83 -6.01 10.69
N ASP A 107 -3.57 -7.27 11.03
CA ASP A 107 -2.44 -8.01 10.49
C ASP A 107 -2.68 -8.40 9.03
N CYS A 108 -1.84 -7.86 8.14
CA CYS A 108 -1.77 -8.18 6.73
C CYS A 108 -0.44 -8.86 6.41
N TYR A 109 -0.32 -9.42 5.21
CA TYR A 109 0.90 -10.07 4.77
C TYR A 109 1.24 -9.65 3.36
N VAL A 110 2.53 -9.49 3.08
CA VAL A 110 3.05 -9.26 1.74
C VAL A 110 3.90 -10.44 1.29
N TYR A 111 3.70 -10.88 0.06
CA TYR A 111 4.57 -11.83 -0.61
C TYR A 111 5.15 -11.21 -1.87
N VAL A 112 6.47 -11.06 -1.93
CA VAL A 112 7.15 -10.40 -3.05
C VAL A 112 7.69 -11.42 -4.03
N THR A 113 7.43 -11.21 -5.31
CA THR A 113 7.97 -11.99 -6.43
C THR A 113 8.83 -11.10 -7.34
N PRO A 114 9.55 -11.64 -8.35
CA PRO A 114 10.32 -10.82 -9.27
C PRO A 114 9.51 -9.78 -10.07
N ILE A 115 8.23 -10.05 -10.37
CA ILE A 115 7.41 -9.19 -11.24
C ILE A 115 6.30 -8.43 -10.49
N ALA A 116 5.85 -8.94 -9.35
CA ALA A 116 4.70 -8.42 -8.60
C ALA A 116 4.87 -8.62 -7.10
N PHE A 117 4.04 -7.97 -6.30
CA PHE A 117 3.85 -8.32 -4.89
C PHE A 117 2.37 -8.56 -4.60
N GLY A 118 2.10 -9.57 -3.77
CA GLY A 118 0.75 -9.90 -3.30
C GLY A 118 0.51 -9.33 -1.92
N ILE A 119 -0.58 -8.58 -1.74
CA ILE A 119 -1.08 -8.16 -0.42
C ILE A 119 -2.23 -9.07 0.00
N PHE A 120 -2.05 -9.76 1.12
CA PHE A 120 -3.04 -10.63 1.73
C PHE A 120 -3.67 -9.91 2.92
N ARG A 121 -4.95 -9.58 2.79
CA ARG A 121 -5.75 -8.96 3.86
C ARG A 121 -6.73 -9.98 4.43
N PRO A 122 -6.90 -10.05 5.75
CA PRO A 122 -7.87 -10.96 6.34
C PRO A 122 -9.28 -10.55 5.93
N ASN A 123 -10.11 -11.54 5.66
CA ASN A 123 -11.51 -11.36 5.34
C ASN A 123 -12.29 -11.02 6.63
N PRO A 124 -13.05 -9.91 6.68
CA PRO A 124 -13.75 -9.47 7.89
C PRO A 124 -14.78 -10.46 8.43
N ASN A 125 -15.24 -11.41 7.62
CA ASN A 125 -16.16 -12.46 8.05
C ASN A 125 -15.49 -13.56 8.89
N PHE A 126 -14.16 -13.63 8.91
CA PHE A 126 -13.38 -14.68 9.59
C PHE A 126 -12.66 -14.10 10.82
N LYS A 127 -13.35 -14.12 11.97
CA LYS A 127 -12.90 -13.47 13.22
C LYS A 127 -11.59 -14.02 13.81
N ASN A 128 -11.19 -15.24 13.43
CA ASN A 128 -9.93 -15.84 13.84
C ASN A 128 -8.71 -15.19 13.18
N VAL A 129 -8.89 -14.57 12.01
CA VAL A 129 -7.80 -13.89 11.28
C VAL A 129 -8.02 -12.39 11.15
N TYR A 130 -9.27 -11.93 11.13
CA TYR A 130 -9.59 -10.50 11.16
C TYR A 130 -9.65 -10.02 12.61
N VAL A 131 -8.50 -9.56 13.11
CA VAL A 131 -8.35 -9.01 14.46
C VAL A 131 -7.94 -7.55 14.36
N PRO A 132 -8.90 -6.61 14.42
CA PRO A 132 -8.63 -5.17 14.48
C PRO A 132 -7.75 -4.80 15.67
N LEU A 133 -6.87 -3.83 15.47
CA LEU A 133 -6.21 -3.15 16.58
C LEU A 133 -7.25 -2.50 17.51
N PRO A 134 -7.00 -2.47 18.83
CA PRO A 134 -7.74 -1.63 19.75
C PRO A 134 -7.74 -0.16 19.28
N LEU A 135 -8.79 0.60 19.62
CA LEU A 135 -8.98 1.97 19.14
C LEU A 135 -7.77 2.89 19.39
N GLU A 136 -7.15 2.82 20.57
CA GLU A 136 -5.98 3.63 20.90
C GLU A 136 -4.77 3.30 20.01
N GLU A 137 -4.48 2.01 19.83
CA GLU A 137 -3.41 1.56 18.93
C GLU A 137 -3.71 1.90 17.47
N HIS A 138 -4.98 1.84 17.08
CA HIS A 138 -5.44 2.25 15.76
C HIS A 138 -5.19 3.74 15.50
N MET A 139 -5.58 4.61 16.44
CA MET A 139 -5.33 6.05 16.36
C MET A 139 -3.83 6.36 16.35
N GLN A 140 -3.07 5.66 17.19
CA GLN A 140 -1.62 5.81 17.24
C GLN A 140 -0.98 5.41 15.91
N TYR A 141 -1.38 4.27 15.33
CA TYR A 141 -0.85 3.81 14.04
C TYR A 141 -1.13 4.79 12.90
N ILE A 142 -2.34 5.38 12.86
CA ILE A 142 -2.70 6.38 11.84
C ILE A 142 -1.84 7.64 11.97
N ARG A 143 -1.57 8.09 13.20
CA ARG A 143 -0.75 9.28 13.48
C ARG A 143 0.75 9.03 13.38
N ASP A 144 1.17 7.78 13.41
CA ASP A 144 2.58 7.42 13.50
C ASP A 144 3.33 7.70 12.19
N LYS A 145 4.22 8.70 12.25
CA LYS A 145 5.14 9.03 11.17
C LYS A 145 6.18 7.94 10.91
N LYS A 146 6.27 6.93 11.76
CA LYS A 146 7.19 5.79 11.67
C LYS A 146 6.55 4.50 11.15
N LYS A 147 5.26 4.51 10.78
CA LYS A 147 4.60 3.34 10.17
C LYS A 147 5.41 2.80 8.99
N PHE A 148 5.53 1.47 8.89
CA PHE A 148 6.35 0.70 7.94
C PHE A 148 7.87 0.70 8.15
N LEU A 149 8.43 1.41 9.13
CA LEU A 149 9.84 1.23 9.52
C LEU A 149 9.99 -0.15 10.19
N ILE A 150 10.60 -1.11 9.49
CA ILE A 150 10.93 -2.48 9.96
C ILE A 150 12.43 -2.63 10.11
#